data_AF-A0AAW4BLU7-F1
#
_entry.id   AF-A0AAW4BLU7-F1
#
_cell.length_a   1.000
_cell.length_b   1.000
_cell.length_c   1.000
_cell.angle_alpha   90.00
_cell.angle_beta   90.00
_cell.angle_gamma   90.00
#
_symmetry.space_group_name_H-M   'P 1'
#
loop_
_entity.id
_entity.type
_entity.pdbx_description
1 polymer ?
#
loop_
_entity_poly.entity_id
_entity_poly.type
_entity_poly.pdbx_seq_one_letter_code
_entity_poly.pdbx_strand_id
1 'polypeptide(L)'
;MIGIEGNLKGTLISVSDTVAYLIGWGKLVLKWYDLKSQNKDVNFPETGYNWNQLGLLAESFHKEYREWEYDVLLAELESTVNEILLLIENLSDHELYGVEWYEQWTLGRMIQFNTSSPMKNMRTKVRRFNR
;
A
#
# COMPACT_ATOMS: atom_id res chain seq x y z
N MET A 1 10.73 -19.32 16.40
CA MET A 1 11.01 -18.39 15.28
C MET A 1 10.42 -17.05 15.68
N ILE A 2 11.23 -16.03 15.89
CA ILE A 2 10.75 -14.69 16.25
C ILE A 2 10.33 -14.04 14.93
N GLY A 3 9.09 -13.56 14.82
CA GLY A 3 8.57 -12.90 13.62
C GLY A 3 7.57 -11.80 13.97
N ILE A 4 7.28 -10.91 13.04
CA ILE A 4 6.28 -9.86 13.21
C ILE A 4 4.89 -10.49 13.00
N GLU A 5 3.90 -10.19 13.85
CA GLU A 5 2.53 -10.68 13.64
C GLU A 5 1.95 -10.14 12.33
N GLY A 6 1.58 -11.04 11.42
CA GLY A 6 0.99 -10.72 10.13
C GLY A 6 -0.42 -10.14 10.24
N ASN A 7 -1.07 -9.91 9.09
CA ASN A 7 -2.45 -9.43 9.07
C ASN A 7 -3.48 -10.57 9.24
N LEU A 8 -3.07 -11.80 8.95
CA LEU A 8 -3.81 -13.00 9.28
C LEU A 8 -3.39 -13.48 10.68
N LYS A 9 -4.36 -13.67 11.57
CA LYS A 9 -4.11 -14.08 12.96
C LYS A 9 -3.29 -15.38 12.99
N GLY A 10 -2.20 -15.38 13.76
CA GLY A 10 -1.31 -16.53 13.89
C GLY A 10 -0.26 -16.67 12.78
N THR A 11 -0.22 -15.74 11.81
CA THR A 11 0.88 -15.68 10.82
C THR A 11 2.03 -14.83 11.33
N LEU A 12 3.24 -15.21 10.93
CA LEU A 12 4.46 -14.44 11.18
C LEU A 12 5.02 -13.97 9.84
N ILE A 13 5.42 -12.71 9.78
CA ILE A 13 6.05 -12.08 8.62
C ILE A 13 7.42 -11.52 9.00
N SER A 14 8.33 -11.41 8.03
CA SER A 14 9.65 -10.80 8.20
C SER A 14 9.58 -9.27 8.13
N VAL A 15 10.69 -8.59 8.46
CA VAL A 15 10.80 -7.14 8.23
C VAL A 15 10.70 -6.83 6.73
N SER A 16 11.33 -7.62 5.86
CA SER A 16 11.22 -7.47 4.40
C SER A 16 9.78 -7.61 3.92
N ASP A 17 9.01 -8.56 4.46
CA ASP A 17 7.59 -8.71 4.15
C ASP A 17 6.78 -7.46 4.54
N THR A 18 7.11 -6.80 5.65
CA THR A 18 6.45 -5.53 6.01
C THR A 18 6.74 -4.42 5.02
N VAL A 19 7.94 -4.39 4.43
CA VAL A 19 8.30 -3.40 3.40
C VAL A 19 7.59 -3.72 2.08
N ALA A 20 7.61 -4.98 1.64
CA ALA A 20 6.87 -5.44 0.47
C ALA A 20 5.36 -5.14 0.56
N TYR A 21 4.77 -5.32 1.73
CA TYR A 21 3.37 -4.97 1.99
C TYR A 21 3.10 -3.47 1.77
N LEU A 22 3.97 -2.59 2.27
CA LEU A 22 3.81 -1.15 2.11
C LEU A 22 4.04 -0.70 0.66
N ILE A 23 5.01 -1.27 -0.04
CA ILE A 23 5.25 -1.02 -1.47
C ILE A 23 4.00 -1.40 -2.27
N GLY A 24 3.47 -2.61 -2.07
CA GLY A 24 2.31 -3.11 -2.84
C GLY A 24 1.09 -2.20 -2.74
N TRP A 25 0.71 -1.78 -1.53
CA TRP A 25 -0.40 -0.84 -1.35
C TRP A 25 -0.12 0.55 -1.94
N GLY A 26 1.10 1.07 -1.79
CA GLY A 26 1.50 2.35 -2.38
C GLY A 26 1.41 2.32 -3.91
N LYS A 27 1.93 1.26 -4.54
CA LYS A 27 1.87 1.08 -6.00
C LYS A 27 0.46 0.94 -6.54
N LEU A 28 -0.45 0.31 -5.79
CA LEU A 28 -1.87 0.25 -6.17
C LEU A 28 -2.50 1.64 -6.25
N VAL A 29 -2.22 2.53 -5.30
CA VAL A 29 -2.69 3.92 -5.34
C VAL A 29 -2.23 4.63 -6.61
N LEU A 30 -0.92 4.54 -6.91
CA LEU A 30 -0.34 5.15 -8.10
C LEU A 30 -0.96 4.59 -9.39
N LYS A 31 -1.11 3.27 -9.47
CA LYS A 31 -1.76 2.59 -10.59
C LYS A 31 -3.21 3.02 -10.78
N TRP A 32 -4.00 3.05 -9.71
CA TRP A 32 -5.40 3.46 -9.81
C TRP A 32 -5.52 4.91 -10.28
N TYR A 33 -4.69 5.80 -9.74
CA TYR A 33 -4.67 7.20 -10.17
C TYR A 33 -4.27 7.34 -11.65
N ASP A 34 -3.19 6.70 -12.08
CA ASP A 34 -2.71 6.73 -13.46
C ASP A 34 -3.80 6.29 -14.44
N LEU A 35 -4.42 5.13 -14.21
CA LEU A 35 -5.47 4.61 -15.08
C LEU A 35 -6.71 5.52 -15.11
N LYS A 36 -7.19 6.01 -13.96
CA LYS A 36 -8.34 6.94 -13.92
C LYS A 36 -8.02 8.26 -14.62
N SER A 37 -6.82 8.80 -14.45
CA SER A 37 -6.39 10.05 -15.12
C SER A 37 -6.40 9.91 -16.65
N GLN A 38 -6.15 8.69 -17.14
CA GLN A 38 -6.21 8.35 -18.57
C GLN A 38 -7.62 7.92 -19.03
N ASN A 39 -8.64 8.02 -18.19
CA ASN A 39 -10.01 7.54 -18.45
C ASN A 39 -10.06 6.04 -18.82
N LYS A 40 -9.17 5.23 -18.24
CA LYS A 40 -9.16 3.78 -18.39
C LYS A 40 -9.93 3.11 -17.25
N ASP A 41 -10.47 1.94 -17.52
CA ASP A 41 -11.12 1.11 -16.51
C ASP A 41 -10.11 0.66 -15.44
N VAL A 42 -10.56 0.67 -14.18
CA VAL A 42 -9.76 0.27 -13.03
C VAL A 42 -10.48 -0.83 -12.26
N ASN A 43 -9.82 -1.98 -12.12
CA ASN A 43 -10.28 -3.07 -11.28
C ASN A 43 -9.84 -2.80 -9.83
N PHE A 44 -10.79 -2.46 -8.97
CA PHE A 44 -10.55 -2.27 -7.53
C PHE A 44 -10.83 -3.56 -6.74
N PRO A 45 -10.00 -3.92 -5.74
CA PRO A 45 -8.68 -3.34 -5.44
C PRO A 45 -7.61 -3.72 -6.48
N GLU A 46 -7.73 -4.88 -7.13
CA GLU A 46 -6.81 -5.32 -8.20
C GLU A 46 -7.52 -6.35 -9.08
N THR A 47 -7.06 -6.50 -10.32
CA THR A 47 -7.52 -7.53 -11.25
C THR A 47 -7.41 -8.92 -10.62
N GLY A 48 -8.53 -9.63 -10.55
CA GLY A 48 -8.60 -10.97 -9.93
C GLY A 48 -8.77 -10.98 -8.42
N TYR A 49 -8.91 -9.82 -7.77
CA TYR A 49 -9.12 -9.71 -6.33
C TYR A 49 -10.32 -8.84 -6.01
N ASN A 50 -11.10 -9.24 -5.01
CA ASN A 50 -12.19 -8.45 -4.45
C ASN A 50 -11.79 -7.84 -3.08
N TRP A 51 -12.55 -6.84 -2.61
CA TRP A 51 -12.33 -6.20 -1.30
C TRP A 51 -12.39 -7.14 -0.08
N ASN A 52 -13.02 -8.31 -0.20
CA ASN A 52 -13.00 -9.34 0.85
C ASN A 52 -11.77 -10.26 0.77
N GLN A 53 -10.89 -10.07 -0.21
CA GLN A 53 -9.67 -10.86 -0.47
C GLN A 53 -8.38 -10.06 -0.25
N LEU A 54 -8.42 -8.95 0.49
CA LEU A 54 -7.23 -8.12 0.75
C LEU A 54 -6.07 -8.87 1.42
N GLY A 55 -6.36 -9.92 2.19
CA GLY A 55 -5.33 -10.81 2.73
C GLY A 55 -4.56 -11.57 1.64
N LEU A 56 -5.27 -12.10 0.64
CA LEU A 56 -4.66 -12.80 -0.49
C LEU A 56 -3.91 -11.85 -1.42
N LEU A 57 -4.41 -10.62 -1.57
CA LEU A 57 -3.71 -9.56 -2.29
C LEU A 57 -2.44 -9.12 -1.55
N ALA A 58 -2.49 -9.00 -0.22
CA ALA A 58 -1.28 -8.75 0.57
C ALA A 58 -0.23 -9.87 0.44
N GLU A 59 -0.66 -11.14 0.40
CA GLU A 59 0.23 -12.27 0.15
C GLU A 59 0.85 -12.24 -1.25
N SER A 60 0.18 -11.69 -2.27
CA SER A 60 0.78 -11.59 -3.60
C SER A 60 1.94 -10.60 -3.62
N PHE A 61 1.88 -9.50 -2.84
CA PHE A 61 3.02 -8.59 -2.69
C PHE A 61 4.24 -9.31 -2.08
N HIS A 62 4.03 -10.11 -1.03
CA HIS A 62 5.12 -10.89 -0.44
C HIS A 62 5.76 -11.86 -1.45
N LYS A 63 4.96 -12.41 -2.39
CA LYS A 63 5.48 -13.28 -3.45
C LYS A 63 6.23 -12.49 -4.52
N GLU A 64 5.71 -11.32 -4.92
CA GLU A 64 6.32 -10.43 -5.91
C GLU A 64 7.73 -9.98 -5.50
N TYR A 65 7.87 -9.61 -4.23
CA TYR A 65 9.10 -9.04 -3.67
C TYR A 65 9.97 -10.05 -2.92
N ARG A 66 9.68 -11.35 -3.00
CA ARG A 66 10.33 -12.39 -2.17
C ARG A 66 11.85 -12.45 -2.32
N GLU A 67 12.33 -12.34 -3.55
CA GLU A 67 13.74 -12.50 -3.90
C GLU A 67 14.50 -11.16 -3.90
N TRP A 68 13.87 -10.08 -3.44
CA TRP A 68 14.50 -8.77 -3.38
C TRP A 68 15.32 -8.65 -2.10
N GLU A 69 16.53 -8.11 -2.27
CA GLU A 69 17.38 -7.74 -1.13
C GLU A 69 16.75 -6.59 -0.34
N TYR A 70 17.02 -6.56 0.96
CA TYR A 70 16.35 -5.65 1.88
C TYR A 70 16.63 -4.17 1.59
N ASP A 71 17.85 -3.82 1.21
CA ASP A 71 18.23 -2.47 0.81
C ASP A 71 17.52 -2.02 -0.48
N VAL A 72 17.34 -2.93 -1.43
CA VAL A 72 16.55 -2.69 -2.65
C VAL A 72 15.08 -2.43 -2.30
N LEU A 73 14.50 -3.19 -1.37
CA LEU A 73 13.14 -2.95 -0.88
C LEU A 73 12.99 -1.57 -0.22
N LEU A 74 13.99 -1.13 0.56
CA LEU A 74 13.93 0.20 1.18
C LEU A 74 13.98 1.32 0.14
N ALA A 75 14.85 1.20 -0.87
CA ALA A 75 14.94 2.15 -1.97
C ALA A 75 13.62 2.23 -2.76
N GLU A 76 12.99 1.08 -3.03
CA GLU A 76 11.70 1.01 -3.73
C GLU A 76 10.57 1.63 -2.91
N LEU A 77 10.54 1.38 -1.60
CA LEU A 77 9.57 2.01 -0.71
C LEU A 77 9.75 3.53 -0.68
N GLU A 78 10.99 4.01 -0.62
CA GLU A 78 11.29 5.45 -0.67
C GLU A 78 10.82 6.07 -1.99
N SER A 79 11.12 5.45 -3.14
CA SER A 79 10.62 5.91 -4.44
C SER A 79 9.10 5.96 -4.48
N THR A 80 8.43 4.87 -4.07
CA THR A 80 6.97 4.77 -4.04
C THR A 80 6.35 5.88 -3.16
N VAL A 81 6.95 6.17 -2.01
CA VAL A 81 6.49 7.26 -1.12
C VAL A 81 6.67 8.62 -1.78
N ASN A 82 7.82 8.88 -2.39
CA ASN A 82 8.10 10.15 -3.07
C ASN A 82 7.15 10.39 -4.25
N GLU A 83 6.83 9.37 -5.03
CA GLU A 83 5.84 9.45 -6.11
C GLU A 83 4.44 9.80 -5.58
N ILE A 84 4.03 9.22 -4.45
CA ILE A 84 2.74 9.55 -3.82
C ILE A 84 2.74 10.97 -3.26
N LEU A 85 3.83 11.42 -2.65
CA LEU A 85 3.95 12.79 -2.16
C LEU A 85 3.87 13.79 -3.31
N LEU A 86 4.59 13.54 -4.40
CA LEU A 86 4.54 14.36 -5.60
C LEU A 86 3.13 14.39 -6.21
N LEU A 87 2.42 13.25 -6.24
CA LEU A 87 1.02 13.20 -6.65
C LEU A 87 0.14 14.12 -5.79
N ILE A 88 0.28 14.05 -4.46
CA ILE A 88 -0.48 14.89 -3.53
C ILE A 88 -0.17 16.38 -3.76
N GLU A 89 1.12 16.74 -3.91
CA GLU A 89 1.55 18.12 -4.12
C GLU A 89 1.03 18.75 -5.41
N ASN A 90 0.74 17.93 -6.43
CA ASN A 90 0.19 18.37 -7.71
C ASN A 90 -1.34 18.44 -7.75
N LEU A 91 -2.03 18.09 -6.66
CA LEU A 91 -3.49 18.10 -6.57
C LEU A 91 -3.98 19.15 -5.58
N SER A 92 -5.11 19.78 -5.91
CA SER A 92 -5.79 20.68 -4.99
C SER A 92 -6.52 19.93 -3.88
N ASP A 93 -6.81 20.63 -2.78
CA ASP A 93 -7.63 20.09 -1.68
C ASP A 93 -9.01 19.61 -2.17
N HIS A 94 -9.61 20.34 -3.10
CA HIS A 94 -10.89 19.94 -3.70
C HIS A 94 -10.77 18.64 -4.51
N GLU A 95 -9.68 18.42 -5.24
CA GLU A 95 -9.46 17.16 -5.97
C GLU A 95 -9.19 15.99 -5.01
N LEU A 96 -8.51 16.24 -3.89
CA LEU A 96 -8.20 15.22 -2.89
C LEU A 96 -9.39 14.88 -1.98
N TYR A 97 -10.21 15.87 -1.63
CA TYR A 97 -11.20 15.76 -0.55
C TYR A 97 -12.58 16.35 -0.86
N GLY A 98 -12.73 17.13 -1.94
CA GLY A 98 -13.98 17.78 -2.30
C GLY A 98 -14.96 16.91 -3.08
N VAL A 99 -14.50 15.80 -3.67
CA VAL A 99 -15.31 14.92 -4.52
C VAL A 99 -15.13 13.44 -4.20
N GLU A 100 -16.20 12.68 -4.45
CA GLU A 100 -16.17 11.22 -4.53
C GLU A 100 -15.29 10.77 -5.70
N TRP A 101 -14.32 9.89 -5.42
CA TRP A 101 -13.34 9.42 -6.41
C TRP A 101 -13.49 7.92 -6.71
N TYR A 102 -13.78 7.12 -5.68
CA TYR A 102 -14.13 5.72 -5.81
C TYR A 102 -15.30 5.40 -4.88
N GLU A 103 -16.49 5.13 -5.45
CA GLU A 103 -17.74 5.07 -4.70
C GLU A 103 -17.86 6.30 -3.79
N GLN A 104 -18.14 6.13 -2.50
CA GLN A 104 -18.22 7.20 -1.51
C GLN A 104 -16.87 7.76 -1.03
N TRP A 105 -15.74 7.23 -1.50
CA TRP A 105 -14.41 7.59 -0.99
C TRP A 105 -13.72 8.65 -1.85
N THR A 106 -13.19 9.68 -1.20
CA THR A 106 -12.34 10.68 -1.86
C THR A 106 -10.95 10.11 -2.18
N LEU A 107 -10.23 10.72 -3.12
CA LEU A 107 -8.88 10.27 -3.49
C LEU A 107 -7.92 10.33 -2.29
N GLY A 108 -7.93 11.43 -1.54
CA GLY A 108 -7.13 11.59 -0.33
C GLY A 108 -7.40 10.51 0.71
N ARG A 109 -8.65 10.04 0.81
CA ARG A 109 -9.01 8.92 1.69
C ARG A 109 -8.50 7.57 1.16
N MET A 110 -8.57 7.33 -0.14
CA MET A 110 -7.98 6.14 -0.77
C MET A 110 -6.46 6.11 -0.61
N ILE A 111 -5.77 7.24 -0.78
CA ILE A 111 -4.33 7.36 -0.50
C ILE A 111 -4.05 7.04 0.97
N GLN A 112 -4.80 7.64 1.91
CA GLN A 112 -4.62 7.43 3.35
C GLN A 112 -4.78 5.98 3.79
N PHE A 113 -5.75 5.25 3.22
CA PHE A 113 -5.99 3.84 3.53
C PHE A 113 -4.83 2.92 3.12
N ASN A 114 -4.06 3.32 2.11
CA ASN A 114 -3.02 2.49 1.50
C ASN A 114 -1.59 2.97 1.83
N THR A 115 -1.45 4.10 2.52
CA THR A 115 -0.14 4.67 2.90
C THR A 115 -0.03 4.92 4.40
N SER A 116 -0.36 6.12 4.87
CA SER A 116 -0.12 6.57 6.25
C SER A 116 -0.75 5.66 7.30
N SER A 117 -1.93 5.07 7.03
CA SER A 117 -2.58 4.15 7.97
C SER A 117 -1.83 2.81 8.09
N PRO A 118 -1.53 2.08 6.99
CA PRO A 118 -0.63 0.93 7.00
C PRO A 118 0.75 1.20 7.61
N MET A 119 1.38 2.33 7.24
CA MET A 119 2.72 2.69 7.74
C MET A 119 2.73 2.87 9.26
N LYS A 120 1.70 3.52 9.83
CA LYS A 120 1.55 3.68 11.28
C LYS A 120 1.36 2.33 11.98
N ASN A 121 0.57 1.43 11.39
CA ASN A 121 0.36 0.09 11.92
C ASN A 121 1.67 -0.73 11.91
N MET A 122 2.34 -0.81 10.76
CA MET A 122 3.59 -1.57 10.60
C MET A 122 4.70 -1.03 11.51
N ARG A 123 4.84 0.29 11.65
CA ARG A 123 5.77 0.90 12.61
C ARG A 123 5.56 0.38 14.04
N THR A 124 4.31 0.24 14.47
CA THR A 124 3.98 -0.27 15.80
C THR A 124 4.38 -1.74 15.95
N LYS A 125 4.13 -2.55 14.92
CA LYS A 125 4.49 -3.98 14.88
C LYS A 125 6.01 -4.19 14.91
N VAL A 126 6.77 -3.50 14.05
CA VAL A 126 8.25 -3.57 13.99
C VAL A 126 8.88 -3.15 15.31
N ARG A 127 8.40 -2.06 15.95
CA ARG A 127 8.93 -1.61 17.25
C ARG A 127 8.71 -2.61 18.38
N ARG A 128 7.67 -3.45 18.32
CA ARG A 128 7.45 -4.53 19.30
C ARG A 128 8.39 -5.70 19.07
N PHE A 129 8.77 -5.97 17.82
CA PHE A 129 9.71 -7.02 17.47
C PHE A 129 11.16 -6.71 17.89
N ASN A 130 11.57 -5.44 17.81
CA ASN A 130 12.92 -5.00 18.23
C ASN A 130 13.09 -4.84 19.76
N ARG A 131 12.13 -5.27 20.57
CA ARG A 131 12.18 -5.24 22.04
C ARG A 131 12.27 -6.64 22.58
#